data_AF-A0A7W0S575-F1
#
_entry.id   AF-A0A7W0S575-F1
#
_cell.length_a   1.000
_cell.length_b   1.000
_cell.length_c   1.000
_cell.angle_alpha   90.00
_cell.angle_beta   90.00
_cell.angle_gamma   90.00
#
_symmetry.space_group_name_H-M   'P 1'
#
loop_
_entity.id
_entity.type
_entity.pdbx_description
1 polymer ?
#
loop_
_entity_poly.entity_id
_entity_poly.type
_entity_poly.pdbx_seq_one_letter_code
_entity_poly.pdbx_strand_id
1 'polypeptide(L)'
;MFPMVHRSAFDVRCTEIESRRYRGAGGLASCAVAMRGIRRTHPGLVQFGLAMVMGIVGLILAAGSSLLDTHLHRGLETGSEQPYVVHATGRALATNIDLTAFPPTEFERIAATLQLAGFRYVRQPLKWSSVEVRQGEFDWGITDAIIGALDAHRVEPILVLSGSPEWARGVAHQNATDAAPADPSDFARFTGEVVRRYGDRVRFIQIWDLPNYADNWDGTSATPSGYLSLLAPAFTASQEANSDVKVVLAELVPGEVDAAVSGDLAFLRGLYELGGNSYFDIVAIRLDGGDKAPTARGVTADQLSLARASLFRDVLVAYDDAATPIWVTHFGWNASPETGQVSRDQQADFVELGLRRSAQEWPWVGLLFQWAFVPSASGNDSGYALLNEAGEATPLYSRVSDLASAGGAAVAASGFAPMDSASVSYAGTWSDQHLGDQSFRTTGEVGATATLRFRGSGVVAFLRYGPESGLVHITIDGRPLAGRQVVEGASELDMASFQTVDVPVTLTRGLDQGEHELQISLASRGQLTLGGLVVIRDLSLMWPVVLLASAGAVLIALAVREVIYAIAVQGGHLQGGRGSDLWPELPRLPEWRPSRRA
;
A
#
# COMPACT_ATOMS: atom_id res chain seq x y z
N MET A 1 17.59 -7.26 -69.23
CA MET A 1 18.48 -6.72 -70.28
C MET A 1 19.37 -5.67 -69.61
N PHE A 2 20.70 -5.85 -69.66
CA PHE A 2 21.80 -5.13 -68.98
C PHE A 2 21.83 -3.60 -69.20
N PRO A 3 22.57 -2.76 -68.41
CA PRO A 3 23.97 -2.94 -67.90
C PRO A 3 24.13 -2.68 -66.37
N MET A 4 25.04 -3.29 -65.59
CA MET A 4 26.52 -3.42 -65.55
C MET A 4 27.32 -2.12 -65.30
N VAL A 5 28.13 -2.17 -64.22
CA VAL A 5 29.31 -1.32 -63.86
C VAL A 5 28.98 -0.03 -63.07
N HIS A 6 29.51 0.32 -61.88
CA HIS A 6 30.86 0.19 -61.31
C HIS A 6 30.88 0.00 -59.77
N ARG A 7 31.70 -0.94 -59.29
CA ARG A 7 32.37 -0.89 -57.96
C ARG A 7 33.45 0.20 -58.02
N SER A 8 33.46 1.15 -57.09
CA SER A 8 34.64 1.97 -56.79
C SER A 8 35.25 1.49 -55.48
N ALA A 9 36.35 0.75 -55.63
CA ALA A 9 37.20 0.30 -54.54
C ALA A 9 37.85 1.49 -53.83
N PHE A 10 37.88 1.44 -52.51
CA PHE A 10 38.80 2.18 -51.65
C PHE A 10 40.23 1.80 -52.04
N ASP A 11 40.90 2.63 -52.83
CA ASP A 11 42.34 2.51 -53.10
C ASP A 11 43.08 3.33 -52.03
N VAL A 12 43.31 2.72 -50.87
CA VAL A 12 44.23 3.25 -49.86
C VAL A 12 45.64 2.92 -50.34
N ARG A 13 46.24 3.84 -51.10
CA ARG A 13 47.70 3.87 -51.25
C ARG A 13 48.31 4.26 -49.91
N CYS A 14 48.55 3.26 -49.07
CA CYS A 14 49.53 3.37 -47.99
C CYS A 14 50.89 3.62 -48.64
N THR A 15 51.37 4.87 -48.56
CA THR A 15 52.77 5.19 -48.80
C THR A 15 53.63 4.42 -47.81
N GLU A 16 54.32 3.45 -48.39
CA GLU A 16 55.35 2.59 -47.83
C GLU A 16 56.54 3.45 -47.37
N ILE A 17 56.54 3.96 -46.12
CA ILE A 17 57.75 4.47 -45.44
C ILE A 17 57.73 4.36 -43.89
N GLU A 18 56.61 4.08 -43.21
CA GLU A 18 56.60 4.00 -41.72
C GLU A 18 56.29 2.63 -41.10
N SER A 19 56.33 1.55 -41.88
CA SER A 19 56.00 0.18 -41.42
C SER A 19 57.06 -0.51 -40.54
N ARG A 20 58.06 0.21 -40.00
CA ARG A 20 59.14 -0.41 -39.18
C ARG A 20 59.18 -0.05 -37.70
N ARG A 21 58.29 0.79 -37.14
CA ARG A 21 58.42 1.21 -35.72
C ARG A 21 57.34 0.84 -34.71
N TYR A 22 56.23 0.22 -35.09
CA TYR A 22 55.20 -0.16 -34.12
C TYR A 22 54.66 -1.57 -34.36
N ARG A 23 55.48 -2.59 -34.05
CA ARG A 23 55.04 -4.00 -33.94
C ARG A 23 54.79 -4.46 -32.50
N GLY A 24 54.67 -3.55 -31.54
CA GLY A 24 54.67 -3.91 -30.12
C GLY A 24 53.72 -3.15 -29.18
N ALA A 25 52.71 -2.46 -29.69
CA ALA A 25 51.72 -1.78 -28.84
C ALA A 25 50.31 -2.25 -29.20
N GLY A 26 49.65 -2.90 -28.23
CA GLY A 26 48.33 -3.51 -28.38
C GLY A 26 47.27 -2.53 -28.90
N GLY A 27 46.19 -3.08 -29.48
CA GLY A 27 45.16 -2.36 -30.25
C GLY A 27 44.57 -1.11 -29.61
N LEU A 28 44.68 -0.93 -28.29
CA LEU A 28 44.26 0.29 -27.57
C LEU A 28 45.11 1.52 -27.93
N ALA A 29 46.42 1.36 -28.16
CA ALA A 29 47.31 2.47 -28.52
C ALA A 29 47.06 2.99 -29.94
N SER A 30 46.74 2.08 -30.88
CA SER A 30 46.38 2.43 -32.26
C SER A 30 45.05 3.19 -32.33
N CYS A 31 44.07 2.77 -31.51
CA CYS A 31 42.75 3.42 -31.43
C CYS A 31 42.85 4.86 -30.85
N ALA A 32 43.70 5.06 -29.84
CA ALA A 32 43.93 6.37 -29.23
C ALA A 32 44.62 7.38 -30.18
N VAL A 33 45.53 6.91 -31.04
CA VAL A 33 46.20 7.76 -32.05
C VAL A 33 45.23 8.13 -33.18
N ALA A 34 44.38 7.19 -33.63
CA ALA A 34 43.33 7.47 -34.62
C ALA A 34 42.30 8.49 -34.11
N MET A 35 41.87 8.38 -32.84
CA MET A 35 40.97 9.36 -32.21
C MET A 35 41.58 10.76 -32.10
N ARG A 36 42.89 10.87 -31.85
CA ARG A 36 43.60 12.17 -31.85
C ARG A 36 43.65 12.82 -33.24
N GLY A 37 43.76 12.03 -34.31
CA GLY A 37 43.71 12.53 -35.70
C GLY A 37 42.35 13.09 -36.07
N ILE A 38 41.27 12.37 -35.76
CA ILE A 38 39.87 12.78 -36.04
C ILE A 38 39.48 14.04 -35.25
N ARG A 39 39.93 14.17 -33.99
CA ARG A 39 39.67 15.34 -33.16
C ARG A 39 40.33 16.62 -33.69
N ARG A 40 41.42 16.50 -34.46
CA ARG A 40 42.08 17.64 -35.12
C ARG A 40 41.42 18.05 -36.44
N THR A 41 40.81 17.12 -37.17
CA THR A 41 40.20 17.39 -38.48
C THR A 41 38.71 17.75 -38.39
N HIS A 42 37.96 17.21 -37.41
CA HIS A 42 36.53 17.45 -37.26
C HIS A 42 36.10 17.64 -35.78
N PRO A 43 36.47 18.76 -35.14
CA PRO A 43 36.16 19.01 -33.72
C PRO A 43 34.66 19.00 -33.40
N GLY A 44 33.81 19.50 -34.32
CA GLY A 44 32.36 19.50 -34.15
C GLY A 44 31.73 18.10 -34.15
N LEU A 45 32.25 17.16 -34.96
CA LEU A 45 31.78 15.76 -34.97
C LEU A 45 32.14 15.04 -33.66
N VAL A 46 33.31 15.32 -33.09
CA VAL A 46 33.72 14.75 -31.81
C VAL A 46 32.91 15.33 -30.65
N GLN A 47 32.64 16.63 -30.65
CA GLN A 47 31.75 17.25 -29.65
C GLN A 47 30.33 16.71 -29.74
N PHE A 48 29.79 16.58 -30.96
CA PHE A 48 28.46 16.00 -31.16
C PHE A 48 28.41 14.52 -30.73
N GLY A 49 29.43 13.74 -31.05
CA GLY A 49 29.54 12.35 -30.60
C GLY A 49 29.61 12.23 -29.08
N LEU A 50 30.37 13.11 -28.40
CA LEU A 50 30.43 13.16 -26.94
C LEU A 50 29.08 13.56 -26.34
N ALA A 51 28.42 14.58 -26.89
CA ALA A 51 27.09 15.00 -26.48
C ALA A 51 26.07 13.87 -26.63
N MET A 52 26.11 13.12 -27.73
CA MET A 52 25.25 11.97 -27.95
C MET A 52 25.49 10.87 -26.93
N VAL A 53 26.75 10.53 -26.63
CA VAL A 53 27.09 9.53 -25.60
C VAL A 53 26.61 10.00 -24.22
N MET A 54 26.84 11.25 -23.84
CA MET A 54 26.36 11.79 -22.57
C MET A 54 24.83 11.77 -22.49
N GLY A 55 24.13 12.11 -23.57
CA GLY A 55 22.67 12.05 -23.65
C GLY A 55 22.14 10.63 -23.50
N ILE A 56 22.75 9.65 -24.18
CA ILE A 56 22.36 8.23 -24.09
C ILE A 56 22.60 7.70 -22.68
N VAL A 57 23.80 7.93 -22.10
CA VAL A 57 24.10 7.49 -20.73
C VAL A 57 23.16 8.18 -19.74
N GLY A 58 22.90 9.47 -19.91
CA GLY A 58 21.97 10.21 -19.07
C GLY A 58 20.54 9.65 -19.11
N LEU A 59 20.04 9.29 -20.30
CA LEU A 59 18.75 8.62 -20.47
C LEU A 59 18.73 7.22 -19.85
N ILE A 60 19.79 6.44 -20.00
CA ILE A 60 19.91 5.12 -19.36
C ILE A 60 19.87 5.24 -17.84
N LEU A 61 20.59 6.20 -17.26
CA LEU A 61 20.57 6.44 -15.81
C LEU A 61 19.20 6.91 -15.33
N ALA A 62 18.54 7.81 -16.06
CA ALA A 62 17.20 8.28 -15.73
C ALA A 62 16.17 7.13 -15.81
N ALA A 63 16.16 6.36 -16.90
CA ALA A 63 15.29 5.20 -17.04
C ALA A 63 15.59 4.12 -15.99
N GLY A 64 16.87 3.85 -15.73
CA GLY A 64 17.30 2.92 -14.69
C GLY A 64 16.88 3.35 -13.29
N SER A 65 16.94 4.66 -12.99
CA SER A 65 16.46 5.20 -11.72
C SER A 65 14.96 5.02 -11.54
N SER A 66 14.16 5.28 -12.58
CA SER A 66 12.71 5.09 -12.55
C SER A 66 12.30 3.63 -12.40
N LEU A 67 12.99 2.71 -13.08
CA LEU A 67 12.77 1.26 -12.93
C LEU A 67 13.15 0.78 -11.53
N LEU A 68 14.27 1.26 -10.99
CA LEU A 68 14.72 0.93 -9.66
C LEU A 68 13.77 1.47 -8.59
N ASP A 69 13.33 2.72 -8.73
CA ASP A 69 12.34 3.35 -7.84
C ASP A 69 11.01 2.57 -7.84
N THR A 70 10.50 2.26 -9.03
CA THR A 70 9.28 1.45 -9.17
C THR A 70 9.45 0.05 -8.55
N HIS A 71 10.64 -0.55 -8.61
CA HIS A 71 10.88 -1.85 -8.00
C HIS A 71 11.02 -1.77 -6.47
N LEU A 72 11.69 -0.75 -5.95
CA LEU A 72 11.99 -0.63 -4.52
C LEU A 72 10.83 -0.01 -3.74
N HIS A 73 10.18 1.01 -4.29
CA HIS A 73 9.29 1.91 -3.55
C HIS A 73 7.82 1.86 -3.98
N ARG A 74 7.44 1.10 -5.01
CA ARG A 74 6.02 0.98 -5.39
C ARG A 74 5.17 0.44 -4.23
N GLY A 75 4.09 1.16 -3.93
CA GLY A 75 3.18 0.88 -2.82
C GLY A 75 3.73 1.19 -1.43
N LEU A 76 4.98 1.67 -1.31
CA LEU A 76 5.52 2.17 -0.05
C LEU A 76 5.04 3.60 0.18
N GLU A 77 4.45 3.85 1.34
CA GLU A 77 4.04 5.20 1.72
C GLU A 77 4.57 5.55 3.11
N THR A 78 4.96 6.82 3.27
CA THR A 78 5.52 7.30 4.53
C THR A 78 4.47 7.54 5.61
N GLY A 79 3.20 7.63 5.22
CA GLY A 79 2.11 8.08 6.08
C GLY A 79 2.23 9.55 6.50
N SER A 80 3.12 10.33 5.87
CA SER A 80 3.37 11.74 6.22
C SER A 80 2.60 12.76 5.39
N GLU A 81 2.00 12.31 4.28
CA GLU A 81 1.28 13.13 3.31
C GLU A 81 -0.23 13.07 3.54
N GLN A 82 -0.91 14.19 3.25
CA GLN A 82 -2.37 14.29 3.31
C GLN A 82 -2.99 14.01 1.94
N PRO A 83 -4.23 13.46 1.87
CA PRO A 83 -5.06 13.05 3.02
C PRO A 83 -4.53 11.79 3.70
N TYR A 84 -4.62 11.74 5.03
CA TYR A 84 -4.27 10.53 5.79
C TYR A 84 -5.36 9.46 5.60
N VAL A 85 -4.95 8.21 5.42
CA VAL A 85 -5.89 7.08 5.48
C VAL A 85 -6.29 6.86 6.94
N VAL A 86 -7.54 7.16 7.26
CA VAL A 86 -8.12 6.92 8.58
C VAL A 86 -8.69 5.51 8.62
N HIS A 87 -8.29 4.73 9.61
CA HIS A 87 -8.81 3.38 9.82
C HIS A 87 -9.86 3.38 10.91
N ALA A 88 -11.00 2.74 10.66
CA ALA A 88 -12.04 2.49 11.67
C ALA A 88 -11.58 1.50 12.76
N THR A 89 -10.51 0.75 12.50
CA THR A 89 -9.96 -0.26 13.40
C THR A 89 -8.45 -0.15 13.50
N GLY A 90 -7.88 -0.61 14.61
CA GLY A 90 -6.45 -0.92 14.67
C GLY A 90 -6.09 -2.15 13.81
N ARG A 91 -4.82 -2.56 13.85
CA ARG A 91 -4.31 -3.75 13.14
C ARG A 91 -4.36 -5.02 13.99
N ALA A 92 -5.49 -5.25 14.66
CA ALA A 92 -5.67 -6.48 15.41
C ALA A 92 -5.79 -7.69 14.45
N LEU A 93 -5.59 -8.89 14.98
CA LEU A 93 -5.71 -10.10 14.17
C LEU A 93 -7.16 -10.34 13.75
N ALA A 94 -7.34 -10.76 12.51
CA ALA A 94 -8.62 -11.07 11.90
C ALA A 94 -8.57 -12.40 11.15
N THR A 95 -9.70 -13.11 11.02
CA THR A 95 -9.79 -14.38 10.28
C THR A 95 -11.17 -14.60 9.67
N ASN A 96 -11.28 -15.37 8.59
CA ASN A 96 -12.57 -15.83 8.09
C ASN A 96 -13.02 -17.08 8.85
N ILE A 97 -14.30 -17.12 9.19
CA ILE A 97 -14.94 -18.30 9.77
C ILE A 97 -16.43 -18.24 9.44
N ASP A 98 -17.02 -19.38 9.11
CA ASP A 98 -18.47 -19.52 9.03
C ASP A 98 -18.97 -20.36 10.21
N LEU A 99 -19.48 -19.68 11.23
CA LEU A 99 -20.05 -20.33 12.40
C LEU A 99 -21.31 -21.13 12.07
N THR A 100 -22.01 -20.86 10.97
CA THR A 100 -23.20 -21.63 10.58
C THR A 100 -22.86 -23.08 10.19
N ALA A 101 -21.59 -23.39 9.92
CA ALA A 101 -21.11 -24.75 9.70
C ALA A 101 -21.04 -25.59 10.99
N PHE A 102 -21.25 -24.98 12.17
CA PHE A 102 -21.17 -25.63 13.48
C PHE A 102 -22.54 -25.67 14.16
N PRO A 103 -22.78 -26.66 15.05
CA PRO A 103 -23.98 -26.64 15.87
C PRO A 103 -23.95 -25.42 16.82
N PRO A 104 -25.09 -24.78 17.12
CA PRO A 104 -25.14 -23.58 17.98
C PRO A 104 -24.54 -23.77 19.37
N THR A 105 -24.49 -25.00 19.88
CA THR A 105 -23.85 -25.36 21.15
C THR A 105 -22.34 -25.13 21.17
N GLU A 106 -21.70 -24.95 20.02
CA GLU A 106 -20.26 -24.74 19.91
C GLU A 106 -19.85 -23.28 19.72
N PHE A 107 -20.78 -22.36 19.44
CA PHE A 107 -20.45 -20.97 19.11
C PHE A 107 -19.64 -20.28 20.22
N GLU A 108 -20.06 -20.42 21.48
CA GLU A 108 -19.34 -19.89 22.65
C GLU A 108 -17.92 -20.44 22.76
N ARG A 109 -17.75 -21.75 22.56
CA ARG A 109 -16.43 -22.39 22.62
C ARG A 109 -15.51 -21.89 21.51
N ILE A 110 -16.04 -21.71 20.30
CA ILE A 110 -15.27 -21.22 19.14
C ILE A 110 -14.90 -19.75 19.35
N ALA A 111 -15.85 -18.91 19.78
CA ALA A 111 -15.62 -17.50 20.11
C ALA A 111 -14.57 -17.33 21.21
N ALA A 112 -14.62 -18.13 22.27
CA ALA A 112 -13.58 -18.20 23.29
C ALA A 112 -12.21 -18.57 22.71
N THR A 113 -12.18 -19.54 21.79
CA THR A 113 -10.94 -19.98 21.14
C THR A 113 -10.33 -18.87 20.30
N LEU A 114 -11.15 -18.16 19.51
CA LEU A 114 -10.73 -17.01 18.71
C LEU A 114 -10.11 -15.92 19.59
N GLN A 115 -10.80 -15.56 20.69
CA GLN A 115 -10.31 -14.56 21.65
C GLN A 115 -8.97 -14.99 22.28
N LEU A 116 -8.86 -16.24 22.73
CA LEU A 116 -7.63 -16.78 23.34
C LEU A 116 -6.45 -16.82 22.34
N ALA A 117 -6.72 -17.07 21.07
CA ALA A 117 -5.74 -17.00 19.99
C ALA A 117 -5.39 -15.56 19.57
N GLY A 118 -6.06 -14.56 20.14
CA GLY A 118 -5.81 -13.13 19.90
C GLY A 118 -6.55 -12.52 18.71
N PHE A 119 -7.51 -13.24 18.11
CA PHE A 119 -8.36 -12.69 17.05
C PHE A 119 -9.40 -11.76 17.66
N ARG A 120 -9.42 -10.50 17.19
CA ARG A 120 -10.42 -9.49 17.57
C ARG A 120 -11.53 -9.39 16.53
N TYR A 121 -11.25 -9.73 15.27
CA TYR A 121 -12.20 -9.58 14.17
C TYR A 121 -12.43 -10.91 13.45
N VAL A 122 -13.68 -11.17 13.05
CA VAL A 122 -14.01 -12.31 12.19
C VAL A 122 -14.84 -11.87 11.00
N ARG A 123 -14.58 -12.44 9.84
CA ARG A 123 -15.43 -12.27 8.66
C ARG A 123 -16.41 -13.44 8.60
N GLN A 124 -17.68 -13.16 8.87
CA GLN A 124 -18.75 -14.13 9.06
C GLN A 124 -19.82 -13.97 7.96
N PRO A 125 -20.05 -15.00 7.13
CA PRO A 125 -21.16 -14.99 6.17
C PRO A 125 -22.54 -14.87 6.84
N LEU A 126 -23.42 -14.10 6.22
CA LEU A 126 -24.85 -14.06 6.52
C LEU A 126 -25.62 -14.22 5.21
N LYS A 127 -26.23 -15.39 5.02
CA LYS A 127 -27.07 -15.67 3.85
C LYS A 127 -28.48 -15.12 4.09
N TRP A 128 -28.93 -14.21 3.23
CA TRP A 128 -30.27 -13.63 3.30
C TRP A 128 -31.34 -14.71 3.22
N SER A 129 -31.13 -15.74 2.39
CA SER A 129 -32.00 -16.89 2.23
C SER A 129 -32.19 -17.73 3.50
N SER A 130 -31.25 -17.71 4.45
CA SER A 130 -31.43 -18.40 5.73
C SER A 130 -32.21 -17.56 6.74
N VAL A 131 -32.28 -16.24 6.54
CA VAL A 131 -32.95 -15.31 7.46
C VAL A 131 -34.37 -15.00 6.99
N GLU A 132 -34.59 -14.70 5.71
CA GLU A 132 -35.89 -14.28 5.16
C GLU A 132 -36.39 -15.31 4.13
N VAL A 133 -36.67 -16.53 4.60
CA VAL A 133 -37.14 -17.63 3.74
C VAL A 133 -38.44 -17.26 3.02
N ARG A 134 -39.32 -16.51 3.70
CA ARG A 134 -40.55 -15.93 3.15
C ARG A 134 -40.47 -14.42 3.29
N GLN A 135 -40.86 -13.69 2.23
CA GLN A 135 -40.80 -12.22 2.21
C GLN A 135 -41.52 -11.62 3.44
N GLY A 136 -40.80 -10.78 4.19
CA GLY A 136 -41.27 -10.12 5.40
C GLY A 136 -41.23 -10.97 6.68
N GLU A 137 -40.89 -12.26 6.61
CA GLU A 137 -40.76 -13.15 7.76
C GLU A 137 -39.28 -13.46 8.04
N PHE A 138 -38.73 -12.80 9.05
CA PHE A 138 -37.33 -12.95 9.43
C PHE A 138 -37.13 -13.95 10.59
N ASP A 139 -36.26 -14.93 10.40
CA ASP A 139 -35.72 -15.79 11.45
C ASP A 139 -34.27 -15.40 11.77
N TRP A 140 -34.09 -14.72 12.90
CA TRP A 140 -32.80 -14.24 13.37
C TRP A 140 -32.11 -15.21 14.34
N GLY A 141 -32.71 -16.36 14.68
CA GLY A 141 -32.30 -17.16 15.83
C GLY A 141 -30.83 -17.59 15.80
N ILE A 142 -30.36 -18.09 14.66
CA ILE A 142 -28.96 -18.51 14.48
C ILE A 142 -28.01 -17.31 14.48
N THR A 143 -28.36 -16.24 13.75
CA THR A 143 -27.52 -15.03 13.66
C THR A 143 -27.39 -14.33 15.01
N ASP A 144 -28.48 -14.25 15.78
CA ASP A 144 -28.47 -13.69 17.12
C ASP A 144 -27.57 -14.50 18.06
N ALA A 145 -27.60 -15.83 17.97
CA ALA A 145 -26.73 -16.71 18.74
C ALA A 145 -25.25 -16.52 18.37
N ILE A 146 -24.94 -16.38 17.07
CA ILE A 146 -23.58 -16.11 16.59
C ILE A 146 -23.06 -14.77 17.13
N ILE A 147 -23.84 -13.69 16.94
CA ILE A 147 -23.43 -12.35 17.37
C ILE A 147 -23.36 -12.28 18.90
N GLY A 148 -24.27 -12.97 19.60
CA GLY A 148 -24.21 -13.17 21.06
C GLY A 148 -22.89 -13.76 21.53
N ALA A 149 -22.47 -14.88 20.96
CA ALA A 149 -21.23 -15.56 21.33
C ALA A 149 -19.98 -14.73 21.03
N LEU A 150 -19.94 -14.10 19.85
CA LEU A 150 -18.81 -13.24 19.45
C LEU A 150 -18.66 -12.02 20.38
N ASP A 151 -19.77 -11.34 20.66
CA ASP A 151 -19.85 -10.17 21.55
C ASP A 151 -19.42 -10.49 22.99
N ALA A 152 -19.90 -11.63 23.54
CA ALA A 152 -19.50 -12.12 24.86
C ALA A 152 -17.98 -12.33 25.00
N HIS A 153 -17.31 -12.61 23.88
CA HIS A 153 -15.87 -12.82 23.79
C HIS A 153 -15.11 -11.64 23.18
N ARG A 154 -15.74 -10.48 23.00
CA ARG A 154 -15.14 -9.27 22.41
C ARG A 154 -14.49 -9.52 21.05
N VAL A 155 -15.07 -10.45 20.30
CA VAL A 155 -14.73 -10.71 18.91
C VAL A 155 -15.80 -10.01 18.07
N GLU A 156 -15.37 -9.18 17.13
CA GLU A 156 -16.26 -8.35 16.34
C GLU A 156 -16.46 -8.94 14.93
N PRO A 157 -17.70 -9.16 14.49
CA PRO A 157 -17.96 -9.65 13.16
C PRO A 157 -17.97 -8.54 12.10
N ILE A 158 -17.43 -8.89 10.93
CA ILE A 158 -17.76 -8.27 9.65
C ILE A 158 -18.78 -9.20 9.01
N LEU A 159 -20.04 -8.77 8.91
CA LEU A 159 -21.10 -9.61 8.32
C LEU A 159 -21.07 -9.50 6.81
N VAL A 160 -20.87 -10.62 6.13
CA VAL A 160 -20.90 -10.69 4.65
C VAL A 160 -22.30 -11.02 4.17
N LEU A 161 -23.03 -10.01 3.72
CA LEU A 161 -24.42 -10.12 3.31
C LEU A 161 -24.51 -10.61 1.86
N SER A 162 -25.06 -11.81 1.65
CA SER A 162 -25.22 -12.41 0.31
C SER A 162 -26.38 -13.40 0.29
N GLY A 163 -26.58 -14.17 -0.79
CA GLY A 163 -27.48 -15.33 -0.75
C GLY A 163 -28.96 -15.00 -0.90
N SER A 164 -29.42 -14.53 -2.06
CA SER A 164 -30.84 -14.16 -2.21
C SER A 164 -31.81 -15.32 -1.96
N PRO A 165 -32.94 -15.13 -1.25
CA PRO A 165 -33.98 -16.15 -1.09
C PRO A 165 -34.70 -16.42 -2.41
N GLU A 166 -35.31 -17.59 -2.54
CA GLU A 166 -36.01 -18.05 -3.76
C GLU A 166 -37.05 -17.02 -4.28
N TRP A 167 -37.80 -16.40 -3.37
CA TRP A 167 -38.83 -15.41 -3.71
C TRP A 167 -38.27 -14.11 -4.30
N ALA A 168 -37.01 -13.77 -4.00
CA ALA A 168 -36.35 -12.56 -4.50
C ALA A 168 -35.56 -12.80 -5.80
N ARG A 169 -35.35 -14.07 -6.20
CA ARG A 169 -34.59 -14.42 -7.40
C ARG A 169 -35.44 -14.29 -8.66
N GLY A 170 -34.78 -13.94 -9.77
CA GLY A 170 -35.40 -14.02 -11.08
C GLY A 170 -35.76 -15.46 -11.46
N VAL A 171 -36.85 -15.66 -12.20
CA VAL A 171 -37.33 -17.00 -12.61
C VAL A 171 -36.26 -17.83 -13.32
N ALA A 172 -35.36 -17.18 -14.08
CA ALA A 172 -34.28 -17.84 -14.79
C ALA A 172 -33.15 -18.36 -13.88
N HIS A 173 -33.04 -17.88 -12.63
CA HIS A 173 -31.92 -18.11 -11.72
C HIS A 173 -32.31 -18.93 -10.48
N GLN A 174 -33.49 -19.55 -10.49
CA GLN A 174 -33.98 -20.33 -9.35
C GLN A 174 -33.09 -21.54 -9.00
N ASN A 175 -32.40 -22.09 -9.99
CA ASN A 175 -31.46 -23.21 -9.81
C ASN A 175 -30.00 -22.77 -9.63
N ALA A 176 -29.70 -21.47 -9.62
CA ALA A 176 -28.34 -20.98 -9.42
C ALA A 176 -27.90 -21.20 -7.95
N THR A 177 -26.61 -21.45 -7.75
CA THR A 177 -26.01 -21.60 -6.41
C THR A 177 -26.25 -20.34 -5.58
N ASP A 178 -25.84 -19.19 -6.10
CA ASP A 178 -26.22 -17.86 -5.61
C ASP A 178 -26.69 -16.99 -6.78
N ALA A 179 -27.48 -15.98 -6.45
CA ALA A 179 -28.20 -15.17 -7.42
C ALA A 179 -28.41 -13.76 -6.87
N ALA A 180 -28.15 -12.74 -7.69
CA ALA A 180 -28.53 -11.39 -7.32
C ALA A 180 -30.07 -11.30 -7.25
N PRO A 181 -30.64 -10.42 -6.41
CA PRO A 181 -32.08 -10.23 -6.40
C PRO A 181 -32.55 -9.68 -7.75
N ALA A 182 -33.75 -10.08 -8.17
CA ALA A 182 -34.41 -9.49 -9.34
C ALA A 182 -34.70 -7.99 -9.13
N ASP A 183 -35.00 -7.59 -7.90
CA ASP A 183 -35.16 -6.20 -7.48
C ASP A 183 -34.12 -5.85 -6.40
N PRO A 184 -33.11 -5.01 -6.71
CA PRO A 184 -32.11 -4.58 -5.74
C PRO A 184 -32.67 -3.92 -4.47
N SER A 185 -33.88 -3.36 -4.53
CA SER A 185 -34.52 -2.74 -3.37
C SER A 185 -34.92 -3.75 -2.29
N ASP A 186 -35.19 -5.01 -2.65
CA ASP A 186 -35.47 -6.05 -1.66
C ASP A 186 -34.22 -6.40 -0.84
N PHE A 187 -33.06 -6.47 -1.50
CA PHE A 187 -31.80 -6.68 -0.79
C PHE A 187 -31.41 -5.46 0.05
N ALA A 188 -31.63 -4.24 -0.45
CA ALA A 188 -31.41 -3.02 0.32
C ALA A 188 -32.28 -2.98 1.60
N ARG A 189 -33.56 -3.40 1.52
CA ARG A 189 -34.42 -3.55 2.68
C ARG A 189 -33.84 -4.55 3.68
N PHE A 190 -33.42 -5.72 3.22
CA PHE A 190 -32.76 -6.71 4.08
C PHE A 190 -31.51 -6.14 4.76
N THR A 191 -30.63 -5.49 4.00
CA THR A 191 -29.43 -4.83 4.55
C THR A 191 -29.81 -3.81 5.64
N GLY A 192 -30.81 -2.97 5.40
CA GLY A 192 -31.31 -2.01 6.40
C GLY A 192 -31.86 -2.69 7.66
N GLU A 193 -32.54 -3.84 7.54
CA GLU A 193 -33.00 -4.62 8.71
C GLU A 193 -31.84 -5.22 9.51
N VAL A 194 -30.79 -5.73 8.85
CA VAL A 194 -29.58 -6.23 9.52
C VAL A 194 -28.92 -5.11 10.33
N VAL A 195 -28.69 -3.95 9.71
CA VAL A 195 -28.05 -2.80 10.36
C VAL A 195 -28.89 -2.28 11.53
N ARG A 196 -30.21 -2.12 11.34
CA ARG A 196 -31.12 -1.67 12.41
C ARG A 196 -31.16 -2.64 13.60
N ARG A 197 -31.14 -3.95 13.32
CA ARG A 197 -31.22 -4.98 14.35
C ARG A 197 -29.98 -5.01 15.23
N TYR A 198 -28.81 -4.95 14.61
CA TYR A 198 -27.56 -5.17 15.34
C TYR A 198 -26.89 -3.88 15.83
N GLY A 199 -27.21 -2.73 15.24
CA GLY A 199 -26.76 -1.41 15.72
C GLY A 199 -25.27 -1.41 16.05
N ASP A 200 -24.93 -0.98 17.25
CA ASP A 200 -23.54 -0.86 17.73
C ASP A 200 -22.79 -2.21 17.86
N ARG A 201 -23.50 -3.34 17.81
CA ARG A 201 -22.89 -4.69 17.93
C ARG A 201 -22.24 -5.16 16.63
N VAL A 202 -22.60 -4.54 15.50
CA VAL A 202 -22.01 -4.86 14.18
C VAL A 202 -21.69 -3.54 13.47
N ARG A 203 -20.42 -3.12 13.56
CA ARG A 203 -19.97 -1.87 12.92
C ARG A 203 -19.64 -2.03 11.43
N PHE A 204 -19.48 -3.27 10.95
CA PHE A 204 -18.99 -3.55 9.60
C PHE A 204 -19.90 -4.55 8.87
N ILE A 205 -20.33 -4.18 7.67
CA ILE A 205 -21.05 -5.07 6.76
C ILE A 205 -20.33 -5.09 5.41
N GLN A 206 -20.22 -6.26 4.80
CA GLN A 206 -19.77 -6.41 3.43
C GLN A 206 -20.96 -6.66 2.52
N ILE A 207 -21.05 -5.91 1.41
CA ILE A 207 -22.14 -6.05 0.45
C ILE A 207 -21.75 -7.03 -0.65
N TRP A 208 -22.36 -8.21 -0.61
CA TRP A 208 -22.09 -9.36 -1.48
C TRP A 208 -20.70 -9.96 -1.31
N ASP A 209 -20.44 -11.09 -1.97
CA ASP A 209 -19.12 -11.71 -2.03
C ASP A 209 -18.84 -12.34 -3.40
N LEU A 210 -17.68 -12.04 -3.97
CA LEU A 210 -17.22 -12.54 -5.27
C LEU A 210 -18.23 -12.36 -6.41
N PRO A 211 -18.83 -11.17 -6.62
CA PRO A 211 -19.85 -10.96 -7.67
C PRO A 211 -19.30 -11.23 -9.08
N ASN A 212 -17.98 -11.12 -9.29
CA ASN A 212 -17.35 -11.44 -10.56
C ASN A 212 -17.11 -12.94 -10.78
N TYR A 213 -17.54 -13.80 -9.86
CA TYR A 213 -17.56 -15.26 -10.00
C TYR A 213 -18.98 -15.75 -10.31
N ALA A 214 -19.14 -16.49 -11.41
CA ALA A 214 -20.45 -16.82 -11.97
C ALA A 214 -21.38 -17.57 -11.00
N ASP A 215 -20.85 -18.51 -10.21
CA ASP A 215 -21.66 -19.25 -9.23
C ASP A 215 -22.19 -18.35 -8.10
N ASN A 216 -21.56 -17.20 -7.90
CA ASN A 216 -21.93 -16.20 -6.91
C ASN A 216 -22.82 -15.10 -7.50
N TRP A 217 -23.20 -15.19 -8.78
CA TRP A 217 -23.95 -14.15 -9.47
C TRP A 217 -24.80 -14.72 -10.61
N ASP A 218 -25.93 -15.36 -10.31
CA ASP A 218 -26.93 -15.74 -11.33
C ASP A 218 -26.43 -16.73 -12.41
N GLY A 219 -25.28 -17.39 -12.21
CA GLY A 219 -24.62 -18.22 -13.22
C GLY A 219 -23.85 -17.43 -14.28
N THR A 220 -23.65 -16.12 -14.08
CA THR A 220 -22.90 -15.22 -14.97
C THR A 220 -22.08 -14.23 -14.16
N SER A 221 -20.80 -13.99 -14.46
CA SER A 221 -20.04 -12.96 -13.74
C SER A 221 -20.70 -11.58 -13.80
N ALA A 222 -20.83 -10.92 -12.65
CA ALA A 222 -21.32 -9.54 -12.61
C ALA A 222 -20.46 -8.63 -13.48
N THR A 223 -21.08 -7.54 -13.94
CA THR A 223 -20.36 -6.36 -14.43
C THR A 223 -20.27 -5.32 -13.30
N PRO A 224 -19.33 -4.36 -13.36
CA PRO A 224 -19.27 -3.26 -12.40
C PRO A 224 -20.59 -2.51 -12.25
N SER A 225 -21.32 -2.26 -13.36
CA SER A 225 -22.63 -1.61 -13.31
C SER A 225 -23.72 -2.51 -12.70
N GLY A 226 -23.68 -3.81 -12.97
CA GLY A 226 -24.58 -4.79 -12.36
C GLY A 226 -24.41 -4.84 -10.85
N TYR A 227 -23.17 -4.91 -10.37
CA TYR A 227 -22.88 -4.89 -8.93
C TYR A 227 -23.19 -3.52 -8.30
N LEU A 228 -22.88 -2.40 -8.97
CA LEU A 228 -23.22 -1.06 -8.46
C LEU A 228 -24.73 -0.87 -8.26
N SER A 229 -25.55 -1.48 -9.10
CA SER A 229 -27.02 -1.46 -8.98
C SER A 229 -27.53 -2.15 -7.71
N LEU A 230 -26.75 -3.08 -7.14
CA LEU A 230 -27.00 -3.71 -5.84
C LEU A 230 -26.36 -2.90 -4.69
N LEU A 231 -25.12 -2.46 -4.87
CA LEU A 231 -24.32 -1.78 -3.86
C LEU A 231 -24.92 -0.43 -3.43
N ALA A 232 -25.27 0.43 -4.39
CA ALA A 232 -25.74 1.78 -4.10
C ALA A 232 -27.01 1.86 -3.22
N PRO A 233 -28.09 1.11 -3.51
CA PRO A 233 -29.27 1.11 -2.64
C PRO A 233 -28.99 0.43 -1.29
N ALA A 234 -28.17 -0.63 -1.25
CA ALA A 234 -27.79 -1.28 0.01
C ALA A 234 -26.97 -0.36 0.93
N PHE A 235 -26.02 0.40 0.36
CA PHE A 235 -25.27 1.44 1.09
C PHE A 235 -26.21 2.50 1.66
N THR A 236 -27.11 3.04 0.83
CA THR A 236 -28.07 4.06 1.26
C THR A 236 -28.95 3.57 2.41
N ALA A 237 -29.52 2.36 2.29
CA ALA A 237 -30.34 1.76 3.34
C ALA A 237 -29.55 1.48 4.63
N SER A 238 -28.25 1.16 4.51
CA SER A 238 -27.36 0.98 5.66
C SER A 238 -27.16 2.29 6.41
N GLN A 239 -26.79 3.36 5.69
CA GLN A 239 -26.56 4.68 6.27
C GLN A 239 -27.83 5.28 6.88
N GLU A 240 -29.00 5.03 6.29
CA GLU A 240 -30.29 5.45 6.85
C GLU A 240 -30.66 4.69 8.13
N ALA A 241 -30.26 3.42 8.25
CA ALA A 241 -30.52 2.61 9.43
C ALA A 241 -29.56 2.95 10.58
N ASN A 242 -28.28 3.15 10.28
CA ASN A 242 -27.26 3.62 11.21
C ASN A 242 -26.12 4.30 10.42
N SER A 243 -25.89 5.59 10.63
CA SER A 243 -24.81 6.32 9.94
C SER A 243 -23.40 5.87 10.32
N ASP A 244 -23.24 5.22 11.47
CA ASP A 244 -21.94 4.83 12.02
C ASP A 244 -21.46 3.48 11.46
N VAL A 245 -22.34 2.73 10.78
CA VAL A 245 -21.95 1.49 10.11
C VAL A 245 -20.98 1.79 8.97
N LYS A 246 -20.03 0.87 8.73
CA LYS A 246 -19.07 0.96 7.64
C LYS A 246 -19.34 -0.14 6.64
N VAL A 247 -19.48 0.26 5.38
CA VAL A 247 -19.77 -0.61 4.25
C VAL A 247 -18.47 -1.01 3.56
N VAL A 248 -18.18 -2.30 3.60
CA VAL A 248 -17.04 -2.93 2.94
C VAL A 248 -17.47 -3.42 1.56
N LEU A 249 -16.66 -3.09 0.55
CA LEU A 249 -16.86 -3.57 -0.81
C LEU A 249 -16.79 -5.10 -0.88
N ALA A 250 -17.45 -5.73 -1.85
CA ALA A 250 -17.27 -7.15 -2.11
C ALA A 250 -15.79 -7.48 -2.41
N GLU A 251 -15.33 -8.62 -1.92
CA GLU A 251 -14.12 -9.23 -2.46
C GLU A 251 -14.34 -9.60 -3.93
N LEU A 252 -13.29 -9.48 -4.75
CA LEU A 252 -13.30 -9.84 -6.16
C LEU A 252 -12.26 -10.93 -6.43
N VAL A 253 -12.60 -11.87 -7.32
CA VAL A 253 -11.67 -12.92 -7.76
C VAL A 253 -10.63 -12.34 -8.74
N PRO A 254 -9.32 -12.62 -8.57
CA PRO A 254 -8.29 -12.20 -9.52
C PRO A 254 -8.36 -12.97 -10.84
N GLY A 255 -7.85 -12.37 -11.91
CA GLY A 255 -7.70 -13.02 -13.22
C GLY A 255 -8.97 -13.05 -14.09
N GLU A 256 -8.89 -13.65 -15.27
CA GLU A 256 -10.06 -13.82 -16.15
C GLU A 256 -10.92 -14.97 -15.62
N VAL A 257 -12.08 -14.62 -15.06
CA VAL A 257 -13.04 -15.60 -14.54
C VAL A 257 -14.03 -16.02 -15.62
N ASP A 258 -14.55 -15.06 -16.41
CA ASP A 258 -15.28 -15.29 -17.67
C ASP A 258 -15.42 -13.98 -18.47
N ALA A 259 -15.31 -14.07 -19.79
CA ALA A 259 -15.13 -13.09 -20.88
C ALA A 259 -15.78 -11.66 -20.87
N ALA A 260 -16.36 -11.12 -19.79
CA ALA A 260 -16.99 -9.79 -19.81
C ALA A 260 -16.21 -8.68 -19.08
N VAL A 261 -15.56 -8.96 -17.94
CA VAL A 261 -14.79 -7.95 -17.17
C VAL A 261 -13.55 -8.60 -16.53
N SER A 262 -12.39 -8.03 -16.86
CA SER A 262 -11.06 -8.60 -16.68
C SER A 262 -10.56 -8.58 -15.22
N GLY A 263 -11.05 -9.49 -14.38
CA GLY A 263 -10.55 -9.72 -13.02
C GLY A 263 -10.73 -8.57 -12.03
N ASP A 264 -10.32 -8.82 -10.79
CA ASP A 264 -10.39 -7.90 -9.65
C ASP A 264 -10.02 -6.43 -9.97
N LEU A 265 -8.86 -6.19 -10.58
CA LEU A 265 -8.38 -4.84 -10.86
C LEU A 265 -9.19 -4.12 -11.94
N ALA A 266 -9.59 -4.79 -13.03
CA ALA A 266 -10.39 -4.12 -14.06
C ALA A 266 -11.83 -3.90 -13.59
N PHE A 267 -12.37 -4.82 -12.81
CA PHE A 267 -13.68 -4.67 -12.20
C PHE A 267 -13.70 -3.47 -11.26
N LEU A 268 -12.70 -3.33 -10.38
CA LEU A 268 -12.57 -2.18 -9.49
C LEU A 268 -12.46 -0.87 -10.26
N ARG A 269 -11.61 -0.80 -11.31
CA ARG A 269 -11.51 0.39 -12.18
C ARG A 269 -12.86 0.74 -12.80
N GLY A 270 -13.56 -0.24 -13.37
CA GLY A 270 -14.89 -0.02 -13.94
C GLY A 270 -15.90 0.49 -12.92
N LEU A 271 -15.78 0.08 -11.65
CA LEU A 271 -16.63 0.60 -10.58
C LEU A 271 -16.33 2.08 -10.27
N TYR A 272 -15.05 2.47 -10.21
CA TYR A 272 -14.65 3.87 -10.06
C TYR A 272 -15.08 4.73 -11.26
N GLU A 273 -14.96 4.23 -12.49
CA GLU A 273 -15.42 4.93 -13.71
C GLU A 273 -16.92 5.24 -13.67
N LEU A 274 -17.70 4.42 -12.97
CA LEU A 274 -19.14 4.60 -12.77
C LEU A 274 -19.47 5.46 -11.53
N GLY A 275 -18.48 5.99 -10.80
CA GLY A 275 -18.68 6.76 -9.57
C GLY A 275 -19.04 5.90 -8.35
N GLY A 276 -18.67 4.63 -8.35
CA GLY A 276 -19.00 3.70 -7.26
C GLY A 276 -18.36 4.03 -5.91
N ASN A 277 -17.33 4.87 -5.88
CA ASN A 277 -16.63 5.30 -4.66
C ASN A 277 -17.49 6.11 -3.67
N SER A 278 -18.70 6.50 -4.07
CA SER A 278 -19.66 7.13 -3.15
C SER A 278 -20.46 6.12 -2.30
N TYR A 279 -20.29 4.81 -2.52
CA TYR A 279 -21.15 3.77 -1.95
C TYR A 279 -20.38 2.67 -1.20
N PHE A 280 -19.17 2.96 -0.73
CA PHE A 280 -18.42 2.11 0.19
C PHE A 280 -17.47 2.97 1.04
N ASP A 281 -17.14 2.49 2.23
CA ASP A 281 -16.16 3.11 3.13
C ASP A 281 -14.79 2.41 3.06
N ILE A 282 -14.77 1.15 2.63
CA ILE A 282 -13.57 0.28 2.67
C ILE A 282 -13.51 -0.59 1.43
N VAL A 283 -12.36 -0.62 0.76
CA VAL A 283 -12.13 -1.52 -0.38
C VAL A 283 -11.62 -2.87 0.13
N ALA A 284 -12.31 -3.95 -0.24
CA ALA A 284 -11.87 -5.33 0.03
C ALA A 284 -11.01 -5.88 -1.10
N ILE A 285 -9.91 -6.55 -0.74
CA ILE A 285 -9.03 -7.23 -1.69
C ILE A 285 -8.63 -8.62 -1.20
N ARG A 286 -8.34 -9.51 -2.16
CA ARG A 286 -7.72 -10.81 -1.92
C ARG A 286 -6.22 -10.73 -2.18
N LEU A 287 -5.40 -11.21 -1.24
CA LEU A 287 -3.95 -11.34 -1.38
C LEU A 287 -3.51 -12.78 -1.10
N ASP A 288 -3.56 -13.60 -2.14
CA ASP A 288 -2.87 -14.89 -2.18
C ASP A 288 -1.41 -14.68 -2.55
N GLY A 289 -0.50 -15.18 -1.72
CA GLY A 289 0.92 -15.09 -1.96
C GLY A 289 1.48 -16.09 -2.98
N GLY A 290 0.73 -17.13 -3.36
CA GLY A 290 1.15 -18.13 -4.35
C GLY A 290 2.45 -18.85 -3.96
N ASP A 291 3.42 -18.91 -4.87
CA ASP A 291 4.78 -19.41 -4.61
C ASP A 291 5.75 -18.31 -4.15
N LYS A 292 5.33 -17.05 -4.12
CA LYS A 292 6.22 -15.92 -3.89
C LYS A 292 6.45 -15.70 -2.41
N ALA A 293 7.72 -15.49 -2.07
CA ALA A 293 8.09 -15.01 -0.75
C ALA A 293 7.42 -13.65 -0.48
N PRO A 294 7.03 -13.34 0.77
CA PRO A 294 6.38 -12.08 1.12
C PRO A 294 7.22 -10.83 0.83
N THR A 295 8.53 -10.95 0.63
CA THR A 295 9.44 -9.84 0.30
C THR A 295 9.59 -9.60 -1.20
N ALA A 296 9.02 -10.46 -2.05
CA ALA A 296 9.03 -10.27 -3.49
C ALA A 296 8.34 -8.95 -3.86
N ARG A 297 9.02 -8.15 -4.69
CA ARG A 297 8.56 -6.83 -5.15
C ARG A 297 7.97 -6.85 -6.56
N GLY A 298 8.42 -7.79 -7.40
CA GLY A 298 7.91 -7.97 -8.75
C GLY A 298 6.42 -8.28 -8.72
N VAL A 299 5.64 -7.55 -9.52
CA VAL A 299 4.19 -7.68 -9.52
C VAL A 299 3.63 -7.42 -10.92
N THR A 300 2.70 -8.28 -11.33
CA THR A 300 1.87 -8.14 -12.52
C THR A 300 0.41 -8.44 -12.15
N ALA A 301 -0.53 -8.01 -12.98
CA ALA A 301 -1.96 -8.11 -12.69
C ALA A 301 -2.50 -9.56 -12.72
N ASP A 302 -1.77 -10.49 -13.31
CA ASP A 302 -2.13 -11.90 -13.52
C ASP A 302 -1.47 -12.87 -12.52
N GLN A 303 -0.47 -12.42 -11.77
CA GLN A 303 0.26 -13.26 -10.82
C GLN A 303 -0.26 -13.12 -9.40
N LEU A 304 -0.36 -14.24 -8.68
CA LEU A 304 -0.55 -14.28 -7.23
C LEU A 304 0.73 -13.80 -6.56
N SER A 305 0.59 -12.84 -5.64
CA SER A 305 1.70 -12.26 -4.89
C SER A 305 1.14 -11.30 -3.85
N LEU A 306 1.80 -11.24 -2.68
CA LEU A 306 1.53 -10.21 -1.69
C LEU A 306 1.71 -8.78 -2.28
N ALA A 307 2.63 -8.60 -3.23
CA ALA A 307 2.90 -7.30 -3.85
C ALA A 307 1.72 -6.74 -4.67
N ARG A 308 0.71 -7.57 -5.02
CA ARG A 308 -0.51 -7.12 -5.70
C ARG A 308 -1.25 -6.01 -4.95
N ALA A 309 -1.08 -5.92 -3.64
CA ALA A 309 -1.67 -4.84 -2.83
C ALA A 309 -1.33 -3.45 -3.42
N SER A 310 -0.10 -3.28 -3.94
CA SER A 310 0.31 -2.03 -4.59
C SER A 310 -0.47 -1.71 -5.86
N LEU A 311 -0.92 -2.71 -6.62
CA LEU A 311 -1.74 -2.50 -7.83
C LEU A 311 -3.12 -1.93 -7.49
N PHE A 312 -3.71 -2.39 -6.39
CA PHE A 312 -4.97 -1.84 -5.90
C PHE A 312 -4.78 -0.41 -5.39
N ARG A 313 -3.70 -0.17 -4.65
CA ARG A 313 -3.35 1.19 -4.21
C ARG A 313 -3.19 2.16 -5.39
N ASP A 314 -2.52 1.72 -6.46
CA ASP A 314 -2.37 2.53 -7.68
C ASP A 314 -3.73 2.86 -8.33
N VAL A 315 -4.73 1.95 -8.25
CA VAL A 315 -6.09 2.24 -8.72
C VAL A 315 -6.73 3.35 -7.88
N LEU A 316 -6.71 3.24 -6.54
CA LEU A 316 -7.29 4.27 -5.67
C LEU A 316 -6.65 5.64 -5.91
N VAL A 317 -5.32 5.69 -5.99
CA VAL A 317 -4.59 6.94 -6.25
C VAL A 317 -4.94 7.52 -7.63
N ALA A 318 -5.09 6.68 -8.66
CA ALA A 318 -5.44 7.14 -10.00
C ALA A 318 -6.85 7.73 -10.11
N TYR A 319 -7.75 7.40 -9.18
CA TYR A 319 -9.12 7.91 -9.11
C TYR A 319 -9.32 8.93 -7.98
N ASP A 320 -8.23 9.54 -7.49
CA ASP A 320 -8.24 10.55 -6.42
C ASP A 320 -8.88 10.06 -5.09
N ASP A 321 -8.89 8.75 -4.85
CA ASP A 321 -9.47 8.10 -3.67
C ASP A 321 -8.40 7.52 -2.73
N ALA A 322 -7.27 8.23 -2.62
CA ALA A 322 -6.13 7.78 -1.81
C ALA A 322 -6.42 7.80 -0.29
N ALA A 323 -7.54 8.37 0.16
CA ALA A 323 -7.93 8.39 1.56
C ALA A 323 -8.67 7.11 2.00
N THR A 324 -9.24 6.36 1.07
CA THR A 324 -10.04 5.17 1.38
C THR A 324 -9.15 4.01 1.83
N PRO A 325 -9.44 3.38 2.99
CA PRO A 325 -8.68 2.24 3.47
C PRO A 325 -8.93 0.97 2.64
N ILE A 326 -7.89 0.13 2.57
CA ILE A 326 -7.97 -1.19 1.96
C ILE A 326 -7.92 -2.26 3.06
N TRP A 327 -8.88 -3.17 3.06
CA TRP A 327 -8.87 -4.38 3.88
C TRP A 327 -8.59 -5.61 3.02
N VAL A 328 -7.81 -6.53 3.57
CA VAL A 328 -7.46 -7.77 2.88
C VAL A 328 -8.36 -8.89 3.41
N THR A 329 -9.47 -9.13 2.74
CA THR A 329 -10.53 -10.06 3.17
C THR A 329 -10.14 -11.53 3.07
N HIS A 330 -9.12 -11.85 2.26
CA HIS A 330 -8.39 -13.12 2.33
C HIS A 330 -6.89 -12.89 2.15
N PHE A 331 -6.11 -13.33 3.13
CA PHE A 331 -4.65 -13.23 3.16
C PHE A 331 -4.04 -14.58 3.54
N GLY A 332 -3.07 -15.06 2.76
CA GLY A 332 -2.34 -16.27 3.09
C GLY A 332 -1.57 -16.90 1.93
N TRP A 333 -1.06 -18.11 2.18
CA TRP A 333 -0.38 -18.97 1.21
C TRP A 333 -0.96 -20.38 1.31
N ASN A 334 -1.16 -21.04 0.18
CA ASN A 334 -1.68 -22.40 0.16
C ASN A 334 -0.59 -23.43 0.50
N ALA A 335 -0.79 -24.17 1.59
CA ALA A 335 0.06 -25.30 2.00
C ALA A 335 -0.65 -26.66 1.89
N SER A 336 -1.69 -26.76 1.05
CA SER A 336 -2.33 -28.03 0.71
C SER A 336 -1.32 -28.96 0.02
N PRO A 337 -1.31 -30.27 0.31
CA PRO A 337 -0.47 -31.23 -0.40
C PRO A 337 -0.77 -31.32 -1.91
N GLU A 338 -2.00 -31.02 -2.33
CA GLU A 338 -2.46 -31.22 -3.71
C GLU A 338 -2.21 -30.00 -4.60
N THR A 339 -2.52 -28.81 -4.08
CA THR A 339 -2.52 -27.55 -4.84
C THR A 339 -1.58 -26.49 -4.26
N GLY A 340 -1.06 -26.72 -3.06
CA GLY A 340 -0.16 -25.81 -2.36
C GLY A 340 1.23 -25.80 -2.97
N GLN A 341 1.87 -24.63 -2.93
CA GLN A 341 3.21 -24.40 -3.47
C GLN A 341 4.24 -24.09 -2.38
N VAL A 342 3.82 -24.09 -1.11
CA VAL A 342 4.67 -23.89 0.07
C VAL A 342 4.44 -24.98 1.11
N SER A 343 5.46 -25.28 1.93
CA SER A 343 5.28 -26.17 3.08
C SER A 343 4.51 -25.48 4.21
N ARG A 344 3.99 -26.24 5.19
CA ARG A 344 3.29 -25.69 6.36
C ARG A 344 4.18 -24.77 7.23
N ASP A 345 5.47 -25.09 7.36
CA ASP A 345 6.41 -24.23 8.08
C ASP A 345 6.71 -22.95 7.29
N GLN A 346 6.90 -23.06 5.97
CA GLN A 346 7.07 -21.90 5.09
C GLN A 346 5.84 -21.01 5.09
N GLN A 347 4.63 -21.58 5.11
CA GLN A 347 3.38 -20.85 5.23
C GLN A 347 3.35 -20.01 6.51
N ALA A 348 3.72 -20.59 7.66
CA ALA A 348 3.76 -19.89 8.94
C ALA A 348 4.74 -18.70 8.91
N ASP A 349 5.96 -18.92 8.40
CA ASP A 349 6.97 -17.87 8.26
C ASP A 349 6.54 -16.78 7.27
N PHE A 350 5.89 -17.17 6.16
CA PHE A 350 5.45 -16.24 5.11
C PHE A 350 4.30 -15.36 5.60
N VAL A 351 3.33 -15.93 6.30
CA VAL A 351 2.24 -15.17 6.93
C VAL A 351 2.80 -14.15 7.92
N GLU A 352 3.69 -14.55 8.83
CA GLU A 352 4.26 -13.62 9.81
C GLU A 352 5.01 -12.47 9.11
N LEU A 353 5.85 -12.79 8.14
CA LEU A 353 6.61 -11.79 7.40
C LEU A 353 5.70 -10.89 6.56
N GLY A 354 4.61 -11.43 6.01
CA GLY A 354 3.60 -10.66 5.29
C GLY A 354 2.84 -9.68 6.19
N LEU A 355 2.42 -10.12 7.39
CA LEU A 355 1.81 -9.25 8.40
C LEU A 355 2.77 -8.12 8.79
N ARG A 356 4.03 -8.45 9.08
CA ARG A 356 5.07 -7.47 9.42
C ARG A 356 5.32 -6.49 8.26
N ARG A 357 5.40 -6.97 7.02
CA ARG A 357 5.61 -6.15 5.82
C ARG A 357 4.45 -5.18 5.62
N SER A 358 3.21 -5.67 5.64
CA SER A 358 2.01 -4.84 5.52
C SER A 358 2.00 -3.72 6.57
N ALA A 359 2.24 -4.09 7.84
CA ALA A 359 2.28 -3.12 8.94
C ALA A 359 3.36 -2.04 8.76
N GLN A 360 4.44 -2.41 8.09
CA GLN A 360 5.63 -1.59 7.91
C GLN A 360 5.58 -0.67 6.70
N GLU A 361 4.90 -1.08 5.65
CA GLU A 361 5.00 -0.50 4.32
C GLU A 361 3.71 0.17 3.85
N TRP A 362 2.57 -0.27 4.37
CA TRP A 362 1.27 0.07 3.81
C TRP A 362 0.38 0.79 4.84
N PRO A 363 0.63 2.07 5.14
CA PRO A 363 -0.20 2.85 6.05
C PRO A 363 -1.68 2.91 5.63
N TRP A 364 -1.99 2.61 4.37
CA TRP A 364 -3.32 2.54 3.78
C TRP A 364 -4.03 1.19 3.93
N VAL A 365 -3.35 0.15 4.44
CA VAL A 365 -3.96 -1.16 4.73
C VAL A 365 -4.39 -1.27 6.19
N GLY A 366 -5.65 -1.66 6.39
CA GLY A 366 -6.26 -1.94 7.69
C GLY A 366 -6.14 -3.42 8.09
N LEU A 367 -7.27 -4.12 8.23
CA LEU A 367 -7.32 -5.52 8.65
C LEU A 367 -6.84 -6.48 7.55
N LEU A 368 -6.13 -7.53 7.97
CA LEU A 368 -5.79 -8.68 7.14
C LEU A 368 -6.45 -9.91 7.74
N PHE A 369 -7.41 -10.47 7.01
CA PHE A 369 -8.15 -11.65 7.44
C PHE A 369 -7.38 -12.90 7.02
N GLN A 370 -6.90 -13.67 8.01
CA GLN A 370 -6.39 -15.01 7.75
C GLN A 370 -7.45 -15.82 7.02
N TRP A 371 -7.01 -16.47 5.95
CA TRP A 371 -7.89 -17.05 4.93
C TRP A 371 -9.00 -17.92 5.50
N ALA A 372 -8.71 -18.75 6.51
CA ALA A 372 -9.69 -19.57 7.19
C ALA A 372 -9.21 -19.92 8.61
N PHE A 373 -10.08 -19.82 9.60
CA PHE A 373 -9.79 -20.32 10.95
C PHE A 373 -9.83 -21.85 11.00
N VAL A 374 -10.82 -22.42 10.31
CA VAL A 374 -11.09 -23.84 10.14
C VAL A 374 -11.44 -24.05 8.66
N PRO A 375 -11.16 -25.22 8.07
CA PRO A 375 -11.52 -25.48 6.68
C PRO A 375 -13.03 -25.38 6.48
N SER A 376 -13.45 -24.79 5.37
CA SER A 376 -14.84 -24.84 4.91
C SER A 376 -15.27 -26.28 4.64
N ALA A 377 -16.59 -26.51 4.59
CA ALA A 377 -17.15 -27.82 4.25
C ALA A 377 -16.71 -28.35 2.86
N SER A 378 -16.28 -27.45 1.95
CA SER A 378 -15.75 -27.83 0.65
C SER A 378 -14.32 -28.37 0.67
N GLY A 379 -13.55 -28.08 1.74
CA GLY A 379 -12.15 -28.45 1.88
C GLY A 379 -11.16 -27.67 1.00
N ASN A 380 -11.64 -26.81 0.09
CA ASN A 380 -10.79 -26.07 -0.86
C ASN A 380 -9.79 -25.11 -0.19
N ASP A 381 -10.12 -24.64 1.00
CA ASP A 381 -9.34 -23.72 1.84
C ASP A 381 -8.54 -24.44 2.95
N SER A 382 -8.59 -25.77 3.01
CA SER A 382 -7.85 -26.59 4.00
C SER A 382 -6.35 -26.29 4.01
N GLY A 383 -5.79 -25.98 2.83
CA GLY A 383 -4.41 -25.59 2.65
C GLY A 383 -4.04 -24.26 3.30
N TYR A 384 -5.01 -23.39 3.59
CA TYR A 384 -4.80 -22.08 4.22
C TYR A 384 -5.26 -22.03 5.69
N ALA A 385 -6.02 -23.02 6.14
CA ALA A 385 -6.65 -22.99 7.45
C ALA A 385 -5.65 -23.00 8.62
N LEU A 386 -5.98 -22.26 9.67
CA LEU A 386 -5.23 -22.19 10.93
C LEU A 386 -5.34 -23.50 11.71
N LEU A 387 -6.54 -24.06 11.82
CA LEU A 387 -6.78 -25.39 12.36
C LEU A 387 -6.99 -26.38 11.22
N ASN A 388 -6.63 -27.65 11.42
CA ASN A 388 -6.94 -28.70 10.44
C ASN A 388 -8.39 -29.19 10.58
N GLU A 389 -8.81 -30.13 9.72
CA GLU A 389 -10.17 -30.71 9.75
C GLU A 389 -10.51 -31.42 11.07
N ALA A 390 -9.50 -31.89 11.80
CA ALA A 390 -9.67 -32.49 13.13
C ALA A 390 -9.74 -31.44 14.26
N GLY A 391 -9.64 -30.14 13.94
CA GLY A 391 -9.60 -29.05 14.91
C GLY A 391 -8.26 -28.88 15.62
N GLU A 392 -7.20 -29.53 15.14
CA GLU A 392 -5.86 -29.44 15.72
C GLU A 392 -5.10 -28.23 15.16
N ALA A 393 -4.24 -27.64 16.00
CA ALA A 393 -3.42 -26.50 15.63
C ALA A 393 -2.38 -26.85 14.56
N THR A 394 -2.33 -26.08 13.49
CA THR A 394 -1.23 -26.13 12.51
C THR A 394 -0.02 -25.29 12.98
N PRO A 395 1.17 -25.41 12.36
CA PRO A 395 2.28 -24.50 12.61
C PRO A 395 1.92 -23.02 12.41
N LEU A 396 1.02 -22.73 11.47
CA LEU A 396 0.51 -21.39 11.21
C LEU A 396 -0.29 -20.85 12.41
N TYR A 397 -1.19 -21.66 12.99
CA TYR A 397 -1.95 -21.26 14.18
C TYR A 397 -1.02 -20.89 15.34
N SER A 398 -0.04 -21.76 15.64
CA SER A 398 0.92 -21.50 16.71
C SER A 398 1.67 -20.19 16.46
N ARG A 399 2.17 -19.96 15.24
CA ARG A 399 2.92 -18.74 14.92
C ARG A 399 2.08 -17.46 15.04
N VAL A 400 0.84 -17.49 14.56
CA VAL A 400 -0.06 -16.33 14.64
C VAL A 400 -0.48 -16.05 16.08
N SER A 401 -0.79 -17.10 16.86
CA SER A 401 -1.12 -16.98 18.29
C SER A 401 0.06 -16.47 19.13
N ASP A 402 1.29 -16.90 18.81
CA ASP A 402 2.50 -16.41 19.45
C ASP A 402 2.73 -14.92 19.17
N LEU A 403 2.46 -14.47 17.94
CA LEU A 403 2.55 -13.06 17.55
C LEU A 403 1.56 -12.18 18.34
N ALA A 404 0.33 -12.67 18.55
CA ALA A 404 -0.64 -12.01 19.42
C ALA A 404 -0.14 -11.93 20.87
N SER A 405 0.34 -13.05 21.40
CA SER A 405 0.81 -13.16 22.78
C SER A 405 2.06 -12.32 23.07
N ALA A 406 2.92 -12.14 22.08
CA ALA A 406 4.11 -11.29 22.16
C ALA A 406 3.80 -9.77 22.13
N GLY A 407 2.51 -9.38 22.08
CA GLY A 407 2.10 -7.98 22.05
C GLY A 407 2.33 -7.32 20.70
N GLY A 408 2.28 -8.07 19.59
CA GLY A 408 2.45 -7.51 18.25
C GLY A 408 1.49 -6.36 17.92
N ALA A 409 0.29 -6.34 18.53
CA ALA A 409 -0.68 -5.26 18.41
C ALA A 409 -0.48 -4.10 19.42
N ALA A 410 0.43 -4.24 20.39
CA ALA A 410 0.69 -3.23 21.43
C ALA A 410 1.70 -2.15 20.98
N VAL A 411 2.29 -2.30 19.79
CA VAL A 411 3.16 -1.29 19.17
C VAL A 411 2.51 -0.87 17.86
N ALA A 412 2.13 0.40 17.75
CA ALA A 412 1.57 0.95 16.53
C ALA A 412 2.60 0.90 15.40
N ALA A 413 2.14 0.44 14.24
CA ALA A 413 2.93 0.40 13.03
C ALA A 413 2.67 1.63 12.15
N SER A 414 3.27 1.71 10.96
CA SER A 414 3.14 2.86 10.06
C SER A 414 1.68 3.11 9.68
N GLY A 415 1.22 4.37 9.71
CA GLY A 415 -0.15 4.77 9.39
C GLY A 415 -0.99 5.16 10.60
N PHE A 416 -2.31 5.26 10.39
CA PHE A 416 -3.26 5.71 11.42
C PHE A 416 -3.54 4.61 12.45
N ALA A 417 -3.42 4.97 13.72
CA ALA A 417 -3.81 4.19 14.88
C ALA A 417 -5.01 4.88 15.54
N PRO A 418 -6.19 4.24 15.56
CA PRO A 418 -7.34 4.76 16.27
C PRO A 418 -7.13 4.70 17.78
N MET A 419 -7.88 5.51 18.51
CA MET A 419 -7.71 5.67 19.95
C MET A 419 -8.18 4.43 20.75
N ASP A 420 -8.99 3.55 20.16
CA ASP A 420 -9.38 2.25 20.75
C ASP A 420 -8.40 1.10 20.43
N SER A 421 -7.28 1.40 19.77
CA SER A 421 -6.26 0.41 19.43
C SER A 421 -5.47 -0.07 20.64
N ALA A 422 -5.02 -1.33 20.60
CA ALA A 422 -4.20 -1.92 21.67
C ALA A 422 -2.82 -1.25 21.84
N SER A 423 -2.39 -0.44 20.88
CA SER A 423 -1.15 0.34 20.95
C SER A 423 -1.24 1.60 21.83
N VAL A 424 -2.45 1.99 22.25
CA VAL A 424 -2.66 3.15 23.13
C VAL A 424 -3.10 2.68 24.51
N SER A 425 -2.39 3.13 25.54
CA SER A 425 -2.77 2.94 26.94
C SER A 425 -3.16 4.27 27.59
N TYR A 426 -4.04 4.21 28.58
CA TYR A 426 -4.62 5.37 29.22
C TYR A 426 -4.45 5.30 30.74
N ALA A 427 -4.09 6.42 31.35
CA ALA A 427 -4.09 6.63 32.79
C ALA A 427 -4.98 7.84 33.15
N GLY A 428 -5.72 7.74 34.25
CA GLY A 428 -6.76 8.70 34.63
C GLY A 428 -8.10 8.41 33.96
N THR A 429 -9.04 9.36 34.06
CA THR A 429 -10.41 9.22 33.55
C THR A 429 -10.48 9.63 32.09
N TRP A 430 -10.91 8.70 31.23
CA TRP A 430 -11.12 8.93 29.79
C TRP A 430 -12.52 8.49 29.39
N SER A 431 -13.10 9.21 28.43
CA SER A 431 -14.41 8.93 27.87
C SER A 431 -14.35 8.85 26.35
N ASP A 432 -15.09 7.91 25.77
CA ASP A 432 -15.28 7.81 24.33
C ASP A 432 -16.32 8.83 23.87
N GLN A 433 -16.02 9.52 22.78
CA GLN A 433 -16.92 10.48 22.15
C GLN A 433 -17.00 10.15 20.65
N HIS A 434 -18.14 9.66 20.20
CA HIS A 434 -18.40 9.37 18.79
C HIS A 434 -18.81 10.67 18.09
N LEU A 435 -18.00 11.12 17.12
CA LEU A 435 -18.24 12.35 16.37
C LEU A 435 -18.12 12.03 14.89
N GLY A 436 -19.27 11.82 14.24
CA GLY A 436 -19.32 11.29 12.89
C GLY A 436 -18.63 9.93 12.83
N ASP A 437 -17.77 9.73 11.83
CA ASP A 437 -17.14 8.44 11.53
C ASP A 437 -15.95 8.07 12.43
N GLN A 438 -15.66 8.88 13.45
CA GLN A 438 -14.47 8.71 14.29
C GLN A 438 -14.83 8.64 15.78
N SER A 439 -14.23 7.67 16.47
CA SER A 439 -14.23 7.58 17.93
C SER A 439 -13.09 8.42 18.49
N PHE A 440 -13.43 9.55 19.10
CA PHE A 440 -12.49 10.37 19.85
C PHE A 440 -12.41 9.89 21.30
N ARG A 441 -11.26 10.14 21.93
CA ARG A 441 -11.09 9.99 23.38
C ARG A 441 -10.84 11.33 24.04
N THR A 442 -11.66 11.63 25.03
CA THR A 442 -11.66 12.91 25.74
C THR A 442 -11.43 12.71 27.24
N THR A 443 -10.60 13.56 27.83
CA THR A 443 -10.42 13.70 29.28
C THR A 443 -10.49 15.17 29.70
N GLY A 444 -11.02 15.41 30.90
CA GLY A 444 -10.92 16.70 31.60
C GLY A 444 -10.16 16.60 32.93
N GLU A 445 -9.57 15.44 33.22
CA GLU A 445 -8.78 15.21 34.43
C GLU A 445 -7.34 15.70 34.21
N VAL A 446 -6.93 16.73 34.93
CA VAL A 446 -5.55 17.24 34.88
C VAL A 446 -4.60 16.14 35.35
N GLY A 447 -3.57 15.86 34.54
CA GLY A 447 -2.62 14.78 34.76
C GLY A 447 -3.00 13.45 34.08
N ALA A 448 -4.23 13.31 33.57
CA ALA A 448 -4.59 12.14 32.77
C ALA A 448 -3.70 12.06 31.52
N THR A 449 -3.28 10.84 31.20
CA THR A 449 -2.24 10.56 30.22
C THR A 449 -2.70 9.52 29.21
N ALA A 450 -2.39 9.75 27.94
CA ALA A 450 -2.43 8.75 26.88
C ALA A 450 -0.99 8.42 26.44
N THR A 451 -0.66 7.14 26.38
CA THR A 451 0.67 6.64 25.99
C THR A 451 0.54 5.78 24.75
N LEU A 452 1.22 6.16 23.67
CA LEU A 452 1.34 5.39 22.43
C LEU A 452 2.74 4.82 22.32
N ARG A 453 2.85 3.50 22.21
CA ARG A 453 4.08 2.84 21.75
C ARG A 453 4.00 2.66 20.24
N PHE A 454 5.00 3.11 19.51
CA PHE A 454 4.99 3.03 18.05
C PHE A 454 6.36 2.68 17.48
N ARG A 455 6.38 2.16 16.24
CA ARG A 455 7.60 1.93 15.47
C ARG A 455 7.62 2.78 14.19
N GLY A 456 8.45 3.81 14.15
CA GLY A 456 8.50 4.76 13.04
C GLY A 456 9.57 5.84 13.24
N SER A 457 9.56 6.87 12.39
CA SER A 457 10.46 8.03 12.45
C SER A 457 9.77 9.35 12.81
N GLY A 458 8.45 9.32 13.04
CA GLY A 458 7.69 10.50 13.44
C GLY A 458 6.26 10.16 13.83
N VAL A 459 5.55 11.17 14.35
CA VAL A 459 4.14 11.01 14.73
C VAL A 459 3.37 12.31 14.53
N VAL A 460 2.15 12.17 14.01
CA VAL A 460 1.13 13.21 13.88
C VAL A 460 -0.03 12.85 14.80
N ALA A 461 -0.58 13.81 15.52
CA ALA A 461 -1.76 13.61 16.35
C ALA A 461 -2.94 14.40 15.80
N PHE A 462 -4.10 13.74 15.68
CA PHE A 462 -5.37 14.42 15.42
C PHE A 462 -5.88 14.98 16.75
N LEU A 463 -5.75 16.30 16.90
CA LEU A 463 -6.11 17.01 18.11
C LEU A 463 -7.31 17.91 17.85
N ARG A 464 -8.24 17.96 18.81
CA ARG A 464 -9.35 18.92 18.80
C ARG A 464 -8.95 20.19 19.55
N TYR A 465 -8.89 21.29 18.81
CA TYR A 465 -8.75 22.63 19.36
C TYR A 465 -10.15 23.19 19.63
N GLY A 466 -10.29 24.03 20.64
CA GLY A 466 -11.58 24.64 20.96
C GLY A 466 -11.56 25.48 22.23
N PRO A 467 -12.69 26.13 22.58
CA PRO A 467 -12.77 27.02 23.74
C PRO A 467 -12.60 26.28 25.07
N GLU A 468 -12.97 25.01 25.09
CA GLU A 468 -12.87 24.12 26.26
C GLU A 468 -11.52 23.37 26.32
N SER A 469 -10.67 23.47 25.29
CA SER A 469 -9.41 22.74 25.22
C SER A 469 -8.37 23.33 26.18
N GLY A 470 -7.62 22.45 26.86
CA GLY A 470 -6.60 22.83 27.84
C GLY A 470 -5.18 22.84 27.27
N LEU A 471 -4.21 23.21 28.11
CA LEU A 471 -2.78 23.03 27.81
C LEU A 471 -2.43 21.55 27.91
N VAL A 472 -1.58 21.06 27.01
CA VAL A 472 -1.09 19.67 27.05
C VAL A 472 0.43 19.60 27.13
N HIS A 473 0.91 18.60 27.85
CA HIS A 473 2.32 18.23 27.92
C HIS A 473 2.58 17.01 27.03
N ILE A 474 3.64 17.09 26.24
CA ILE A 474 4.02 16.06 25.27
C ILE A 474 5.48 15.70 25.45
N THR A 475 5.77 14.40 25.51
CA THR A 475 7.13 13.86 25.49
C THR A 475 7.24 12.72 24.50
N ILE A 476 8.44 12.53 23.97
CA ILE A 476 8.82 11.34 23.19
C ILE A 476 10.05 10.74 23.85
N ASP A 477 9.97 9.47 24.22
CA ASP A 477 10.99 8.74 24.98
C ASP A 477 11.41 9.48 26.27
N GLY A 478 10.43 10.10 26.94
CA GLY A 478 10.65 10.91 28.14
C GLY A 478 11.37 12.24 27.91
N ARG A 479 11.56 12.67 26.65
CA ARG A 479 12.22 13.93 26.30
C ARG A 479 11.23 14.91 25.67
N PRO A 480 11.42 16.23 25.85
CA PRO A 480 10.60 17.23 25.18
C PRO A 480 10.90 17.25 23.66
N LEU A 481 9.89 17.63 22.89
CA LEU A 481 9.97 17.87 21.45
C LEU A 481 10.88 19.05 21.12
N ALA A 482 11.73 18.90 20.11
CA ALA A 482 12.62 19.97 19.66
C ALA A 482 11.83 21.18 19.12
N GLY A 483 12.27 22.39 19.47
CA GLY A 483 11.69 23.64 18.94
C GLY A 483 10.36 24.06 19.57
N ARG A 484 9.88 23.36 20.62
CA ARG A 484 8.69 23.76 21.39
C ARG A 484 9.08 24.34 22.75
N GLN A 485 8.17 25.12 23.33
CA GLN A 485 8.31 25.59 24.72
C GLN A 485 8.37 24.38 25.66
N VAL A 486 9.32 24.40 26.60
CA VAL A 486 9.53 23.31 27.54
C VAL A 486 9.18 23.79 28.95
N VAL A 487 8.23 23.10 29.59
CA VAL A 487 7.79 23.36 30.95
C VAL A 487 7.85 22.03 31.70
N GLU A 488 8.48 22.00 32.87
CA GLU A 488 8.62 20.80 33.71
C GLU A 488 9.21 19.56 32.98
N GLY A 489 10.05 19.79 31.97
CA GLY A 489 10.71 18.72 31.19
C GLY A 489 9.87 18.14 30.04
N ALA A 490 8.66 18.64 29.82
CA ALA A 490 7.78 18.28 28.70
C ALA A 490 7.58 19.45 27.74
N SER A 491 7.23 19.15 26.49
CA SER A 491 6.82 20.19 25.54
C SER A 491 5.37 20.59 25.78
N GLU A 492 5.15 21.89 25.92
CA GLU A 492 3.83 22.47 26.10
C GLU A 492 3.18 22.78 24.74
N LEU A 493 1.89 22.50 24.63
CA LEU A 493 1.05 22.88 23.49
C LEU A 493 -0.27 23.44 24.00
N ASP A 494 -0.56 24.69 23.64
CA ASP A 494 -1.86 25.31 23.88
C ASP A 494 -2.85 24.90 22.79
N MET A 495 -3.96 24.31 23.21
CA MET A 495 -5.03 23.86 22.33
C MET A 495 -6.25 24.78 22.34
N ALA A 496 -6.20 25.88 23.10
CA ALA A 496 -7.29 26.85 23.15
C ALA A 496 -7.50 27.52 21.78
N SER A 497 -8.76 27.56 21.33
CA SER A 497 -9.16 28.20 20.07
C SER A 497 -10.57 28.77 20.20
N PHE A 498 -10.86 29.85 19.48
CA PHE A 498 -12.21 30.42 19.44
C PHE A 498 -13.23 29.51 18.73
N GLN A 499 -12.77 28.65 17.84
CA GLN A 499 -13.59 27.69 17.11
C GLN A 499 -13.14 26.27 17.43
N THR A 500 -14.11 25.37 17.53
CA THR A 500 -13.83 23.94 17.61
C THR A 500 -13.39 23.43 16.25
N VAL A 501 -12.17 22.91 16.16
CA VAL A 501 -11.61 22.37 14.92
C VAL A 501 -10.74 21.15 15.22
N ASP A 502 -10.88 20.12 14.38
CA ASP A 502 -10.08 18.91 14.44
C ASP A 502 -8.96 19.03 13.41
N VAL A 503 -7.70 19.05 13.86
CA VAL A 503 -6.55 19.25 12.98
C VAL A 503 -5.45 18.22 13.23
N PRO A 504 -4.81 17.72 12.16
CA PRO A 504 -3.60 16.92 12.30
C PRO A 504 -2.41 17.83 12.68
N VAL A 505 -1.83 17.59 13.85
CA VAL A 505 -0.65 18.30 14.34
C VAL A 505 0.56 17.38 14.28
N THR A 506 1.56 17.75 13.47
CA THR A 506 2.84 17.04 13.47
C THR A 506 3.54 17.29 14.80
N LEU A 507 3.72 16.24 15.60
CA LEU A 507 4.39 16.32 16.89
C LEU A 507 5.90 16.23 16.72
N THR A 508 6.38 15.25 15.95
CA THR A 508 7.80 15.12 15.61
C THR A 508 8.02 14.44 14.26
N ARG A 509 9.20 14.64 13.69
CA ARG A 509 9.75 13.93 12.52
C ARG A 509 11.25 13.77 12.68
N GLY A 510 11.84 12.82 11.95
CA GLY A 510 13.30 12.60 11.92
C GLY A 510 13.83 11.91 13.17
N LEU A 511 13.01 11.13 13.87
CA LEU A 511 13.49 10.15 14.84
C LEU A 511 14.26 9.04 14.13
N ASP A 512 15.14 8.37 14.87
CA ASP A 512 15.74 7.12 14.40
C ASP A 512 14.65 6.11 14.06
N GLN A 513 14.87 5.25 13.07
CA GLN A 513 13.90 4.20 12.72
C GLN A 513 13.90 3.13 13.81
N GLY A 514 12.93 3.20 14.73
CA GLY A 514 12.90 2.33 15.90
C GLY A 514 11.57 2.35 16.63
N GLU A 515 11.54 1.70 17.79
CA GLU A 515 10.43 1.83 18.73
C GLU A 515 10.60 3.08 19.58
N HIS A 516 9.49 3.80 19.76
CA HIS A 516 9.41 5.03 20.53
C HIS A 516 8.14 5.02 21.39
N GLU A 517 8.17 5.82 22.44
CA GLU A 517 7.02 6.06 23.31
C GLU A 517 6.62 7.53 23.26
N LEU A 518 5.40 7.79 22.79
CA LEU A 518 4.75 9.10 22.86
C LEU A 518 3.86 9.15 24.09
N GLN A 519 4.02 10.19 24.91
CA GLN A 519 3.14 10.48 26.03
C GLN A 519 2.49 11.86 25.83
N ILE A 520 1.16 11.92 25.94
CA ILE A 520 0.38 13.16 25.91
C ILE A 520 -0.45 13.23 27.19
N SER A 521 -0.35 14.33 27.94
CA SER A 521 -1.13 14.54 29.16
C SER A 521 -1.76 15.93 29.23
N LEU A 522 -2.90 16.01 29.91
CA LEU A 522 -3.58 17.29 30.16
C LEU A 522 -2.86 18.03 31.30
N ALA A 523 -2.27 19.19 31.00
CA ALA A 523 -1.44 19.95 31.93
C ALA A 523 -2.21 21.00 32.75
N SER A 524 -3.34 21.49 32.23
CA SER A 524 -4.16 22.51 32.89
C SER A 524 -5.64 22.22 32.78
N ARG A 525 -6.46 23.02 33.48
CA ARG A 525 -7.92 22.92 33.41
C ARG A 525 -8.39 23.13 31.97
N GLY A 526 -9.22 22.22 31.47
CA GLY A 526 -9.75 22.20 30.13
C GLY A 526 -10.02 20.75 29.72
N GLN A 527 -10.03 20.49 28.41
CA GLN A 527 -10.18 19.16 27.83
C GLN A 527 -9.01 18.82 26.91
N LEU A 528 -8.61 17.56 26.94
CA LEU A 528 -7.76 16.94 25.93
C LEU A 528 -8.61 15.93 25.16
N THR A 529 -8.76 16.17 23.87
CA THR A 529 -9.53 15.32 22.95
C THR A 529 -8.63 14.85 21.80
N LEU A 530 -8.48 13.54 21.67
CA LEU A 530 -7.63 12.86 20.70
C LEU A 530 -8.52 12.09 19.70
N GLY A 531 -8.33 12.32 18.40
CA GLY A 531 -9.05 11.63 17.32
C GLY A 531 -8.28 10.46 16.69
N GLY A 532 -6.97 10.38 16.92
CA GLY A 532 -6.11 9.34 16.36
C GLY A 532 -4.66 9.78 16.25
N LEU A 533 -3.77 8.83 16.00
CA LEU A 533 -2.32 9.06 15.89
C LEU A 533 -1.81 8.44 14.60
N VAL A 534 -1.06 9.19 13.79
CA VAL A 534 -0.45 8.68 12.56
C VAL A 534 1.04 8.53 12.78
N VAL A 535 1.52 7.29 12.67
CA VAL A 535 2.94 6.97 12.72
C VAL A 535 3.54 7.20 11.35
N ILE A 536 4.53 8.08 11.29
CA ILE A 536 5.31 8.36 10.08
C ILE A 536 6.47 7.39 10.01
N ARG A 537 6.76 6.91 8.80
CA ARG A 537 7.96 6.15 8.50
C ARG A 537 8.65 6.63 7.24
N ASP A 538 9.86 7.15 7.37
CA ASP A 538 10.64 7.55 6.20
C ASP A 538 11.10 6.32 5.39
N LEU A 539 11.10 6.48 4.06
CA LEU A 539 11.55 5.43 3.14
C LEU A 539 13.07 5.26 3.21
N SER A 540 13.52 4.01 3.34
CA SER A 540 14.93 3.68 3.20
C SER A 540 15.34 3.69 1.72
N LEU A 541 16.62 3.86 1.42
CA LEU A 541 17.18 3.74 0.06
C LEU A 541 16.62 4.72 -0.99
N MET A 542 16.14 5.90 -0.59
CA MET A 542 15.83 6.98 -1.56
C MET A 542 17.08 7.57 -2.22
N TRP A 543 18.21 7.64 -1.50
CA TRP A 543 19.41 8.33 -1.96
C TRP A 543 20.07 7.73 -3.23
N PRO A 544 20.14 6.40 -3.46
CA PRO A 544 20.70 5.87 -4.70
C PRO A 544 19.82 6.21 -5.91
N VAL A 545 18.49 6.16 -5.75
CA VAL A 545 17.53 6.55 -6.79
C VAL A 545 17.72 8.02 -7.16
N VAL A 546 17.72 8.91 -6.16
CA VAL A 546 17.93 10.34 -6.35
C VAL A 546 19.30 10.62 -6.98
N LEU A 547 20.34 9.91 -6.58
CA LEU A 547 21.69 10.05 -7.13
C LEU A 547 21.74 9.63 -8.61
N LEU A 548 21.13 8.50 -8.98
CA LEU A 548 21.05 8.04 -10.37
C LEU A 548 20.23 9.01 -11.23
N ALA A 549 19.07 9.45 -10.74
CA ALA A 549 18.21 10.41 -11.43
C ALA A 549 18.93 11.75 -11.63
N SER A 550 19.61 12.26 -10.59
CA SER A 550 20.38 13.51 -10.64
C SER A 550 21.57 13.40 -11.59
N ALA A 551 22.31 12.30 -11.55
CA ALA A 551 23.42 12.05 -12.48
C ALA A 551 22.92 11.98 -13.94
N GLY A 552 21.78 11.31 -14.16
CA GLY A 552 21.12 11.26 -15.47
C GLY A 552 20.73 12.65 -15.98
N ALA A 553 20.07 13.44 -15.14
CA ALA A 553 19.65 14.80 -15.46
C ALA A 553 20.85 15.73 -15.78
N VAL A 554 21.93 15.64 -15.01
CA VAL A 554 23.16 16.41 -15.26
C VAL A 554 23.79 16.03 -16.60
N LEU A 555 23.87 14.74 -16.94
CA LEU A 555 24.41 14.30 -18.22
C LEU A 555 23.56 14.74 -19.41
N ILE A 556 22.24 14.69 -19.28
CA ILE A 556 21.31 15.21 -20.30
C ILE A 556 21.50 16.72 -20.47
N ALA A 557 21.57 17.47 -19.36
CA ALA A 557 21.79 18.92 -19.42
C ALA A 557 23.13 19.28 -20.06
N LEU A 558 24.20 18.54 -19.76
CA LEU A 558 25.51 18.71 -20.40
C LEU A 558 25.47 18.35 -21.88
N ALA A 559 24.78 17.28 -22.28
CA ALA A 559 24.58 16.91 -23.67
C ALA A 559 23.85 18.02 -24.45
N VAL A 560 22.74 18.53 -23.91
CA VAL A 560 21.98 19.64 -24.51
C VAL A 560 22.85 20.88 -24.63
N ARG A 561 23.61 21.22 -23.57
CA ARG A 561 24.55 22.35 -23.59
C ARG A 561 25.60 22.19 -24.70
N GLU A 562 26.20 21.01 -24.85
CA GLU A 562 27.20 20.76 -25.90
C GLU A 562 26.60 20.83 -27.31
N VAL A 563 25.36 20.35 -27.51
CA VAL A 563 24.64 20.50 -28.78
C VAL A 563 24.36 21.97 -29.08
N ILE A 564 23.85 22.74 -28.11
CA ILE A 564 23.61 24.18 -28.26
C ILE A 564 24.93 24.91 -28.58
N TYR A 565 26.00 24.57 -27.88
CA TYR A 565 27.32 25.15 -28.13
C TYR A 565 27.82 24.82 -29.54
N ALA A 566 27.70 23.56 -29.99
CA ALA A 566 28.08 23.14 -31.32
C ALA A 566 27.27 23.88 -32.41
N ILE A 567 25.97 24.04 -32.23
CA ILE A 567 25.09 24.81 -33.12
C ILE A 567 25.50 26.28 -33.15
N ALA A 568 25.75 26.88 -31.99
CA ALA A 568 26.14 28.29 -31.89
C ALA A 568 27.52 28.57 -32.52
N VAL A 569 28.47 27.65 -32.41
CA VAL A 569 29.77 27.73 -33.10
C VAL A 569 29.60 27.55 -34.61
N GLN A 570 28.77 26.61 -35.08
CA GLN A 570 28.51 26.42 -36.51
C GLN A 570 27.73 27.60 -37.13
N GLY A 571 26.80 28.19 -36.40
CA GLY A 571 26.03 29.37 -36.81
C GLY A 571 26.81 30.68 -36.74
N GLY A 572 28.08 30.66 -36.32
CA GLY A 572 28.93 31.85 -36.21
C GLY A 572 28.58 32.79 -35.05
N HIS A 573 27.69 32.37 -34.15
CA HIS A 573 27.30 33.14 -32.95
C HIS A 573 28.34 33.07 -31.83
N LEU A 574 29.20 32.05 -31.82
CA LEU A 574 30.32 31.89 -30.87
C LEU A 574 31.62 31.60 -31.62
N GLN A 575 32.73 32.20 -31.19
CA GLN A 575 34.06 31.83 -31.68
C GLN A 575 34.47 30.49 -31.06
N GLY A 576 34.58 29.44 -31.88
CA GLY A 576 35.10 28.16 -31.43
C GLY A 576 36.49 28.35 -30.85
N GLY A 577 36.71 27.89 -29.61
CA GLY A 577 38.01 28.00 -28.95
C GLY A 577 39.07 27.29 -29.78
N ARG A 578 39.86 28.05 -30.56
CA ARG A 578 41.13 27.56 -31.07
C ARG A 578 41.94 27.18 -29.85
N GLY A 579 42.32 25.91 -29.76
CA GLY A 579 43.28 25.45 -28.78
C GLY A 579 44.43 26.45 -28.74
N SER A 580 44.71 26.92 -27.55
CA SER A 580 45.78 27.84 -27.22
C SER A 580 47.10 27.46 -27.90
N ASP A 581 47.39 28.05 -29.06
CA ASP A 581 48.74 28.51 -29.38
C ASP A 581 49.00 29.74 -28.49
N LEU A 582 49.18 29.51 -27.19
CA LEU A 582 49.56 30.54 -26.21
C LEU A 582 51.09 30.78 -26.20
N TRP A 583 51.77 30.49 -27.31
CA TRP A 583 53.16 30.83 -27.49
C TRP A 583 53.31 31.52 -28.86
N PRO A 584 53.73 32.80 -28.93
CA PRO A 584 54.22 33.33 -30.19
C PRO A 584 55.39 32.46 -30.66
N GLU A 585 55.45 32.11 -31.95
CA GLU A 585 56.60 31.41 -32.51
C GLU A 585 57.89 32.15 -32.08
N LEU A 586 58.73 31.48 -31.29
CA LEU A 586 59.99 32.05 -30.84
C LEU A 586 60.83 32.42 -32.07
N PRO A 587 61.39 33.63 -32.15
CA PRO A 587 62.27 34.01 -33.26
C PRO A 587 63.49 33.07 -33.28
N ARG A 588 63.81 32.55 -34.48
CA ARG A 588 65.00 31.70 -34.68
C ARG A 588 66.26 32.50 -34.34
N LEU A 589 66.96 32.10 -33.28
CA LEU A 589 68.25 32.69 -32.90
C LEU A 589 69.33 32.34 -33.94
N PRO A 590 70.25 33.25 -34.29
CA PRO A 590 71.34 32.96 -35.22
C PRO A 590 72.31 31.91 -34.64
N GLU A 591 72.86 31.06 -35.51
CA GLU A 591 73.84 30.03 -35.14
C GLU A 591 75.08 30.62 -34.44
N TRP A 592 75.22 30.35 -33.14
CA TRP A 592 76.41 30.71 -32.38
C TRP A 592 77.43 29.56 -32.44
N ARG A 593 78.60 29.80 -33.05
CA ARG A 593 79.75 28.87 -33.06
C ARG A 593 80.79 29.33 -32.01
N PRO A 594 81.16 28.48 -31.03
CA PRO A 594 82.20 28.84 -30.06
C PRO A 594 83.59 28.87 -30.70
N SER A 595 84.40 29.86 -30.31
CA SER A 595 85.79 30.04 -30.72
C SER A 595 86.70 28.93 -30.18
N ARG A 596 87.54 28.35 -31.05
CA ARG A 596 88.63 27.43 -30.66
C ARG A 596 89.62 28.16 -29.76
N ARG A 597 89.96 27.59 -28.60
CA ARG A 597 91.07 28.06 -27.75
C ARG A 597 92.40 27.76 -28.45
N ALA A 598 93.34 28.70 -28.32
CA ALA A 598 94.72 28.65 -28.76
C ALA A 598 95.54 27.60 -28.00
#